data_AF-A0A963E273-F1
#
_entry.id   AF-A0A963E273-F1
#
_cell.length_a   1.000
_cell.length_b   1.000
_cell.length_c   1.000
_cell.angle_alpha   90.00
_cell.angle_beta   90.00
_cell.angle_gamma   90.00
#
_symmetry.space_group_name_H-M   'P 1'
#
loop_
_entity.id
_entity.type
_entity.pdbx_description
1 polymer ?
#
loop_
_entity_poly.entity_id
_entity_poly.type
_entity_poly.pdbx_seq_one_letter_code
_entity_poly.pdbx_strand_id
1 'polypeptide(L)'
;MNAITKQCLIVTSTLLLIMSQNATAGGDRVRLQCSALGVNDTSMDARYEERRSNTKFDASFEAAPAAGFVAGEELDVKVGGVLVGSITLISLPGGDVGGDLGFDTRVDDNDPFPGNFPKIIKGTSVMVGNLGCALN
;
A
#
# COMPACT_ATOMS: atom_id res chain seq x y z
N MET A 1 -31.41 -34.15 51.21
CA MET A 1 -31.49 -33.27 50.01
C MET A 1 -30.08 -32.78 49.75
N ASN A 2 -29.37 -33.41 48.82
CA ASN A 2 -27.93 -33.17 48.59
C ASN A 2 -27.78 -32.26 47.37
N ALA A 3 -27.15 -31.10 47.54
CA ALA A 3 -26.86 -30.18 46.45
C ALA A 3 -25.48 -30.52 45.84
N ILE A 4 -25.48 -30.74 44.53
CA ILE A 4 -24.31 -31.08 43.71
C ILE A 4 -23.67 -29.77 43.22
N THR A 5 -22.46 -29.47 43.68
CA THR A 5 -21.68 -28.32 43.23
C THR A 5 -20.95 -28.67 41.93
N LYS A 6 -21.33 -28.03 40.82
CA LYS A 6 -20.66 -28.15 39.51
C LYS A 6 -19.35 -27.37 39.51
N GLN A 7 -18.25 -28.04 39.21
CA GLN A 7 -16.96 -27.39 38.92
C GLN A 7 -16.97 -26.89 37.47
N CYS A 8 -16.78 -25.58 37.29
CA CYS A 8 -16.59 -24.96 35.99
C CYS A 8 -15.09 -24.89 35.70
N LEU A 9 -14.63 -25.73 34.77
CA LEU A 9 -13.25 -25.78 34.30
C LEU A 9 -12.99 -24.56 33.39
N ILE A 10 -12.17 -23.62 33.83
CA ILE A 10 -11.73 -22.48 33.01
C ILE A 10 -10.48 -22.90 32.26
N VAL A 11 -10.60 -23.11 30.95
CA VAL A 11 -9.47 -23.33 30.04
C VAL A 11 -8.93 -21.95 29.67
N THR A 12 -7.81 -21.55 30.28
CA THR A 12 -7.09 -20.33 29.91
C THR A 12 -6.23 -20.60 28.67
N SER A 13 -6.70 -20.17 27.51
CA SER A 13 -5.90 -20.14 26.27
C SER A 13 -4.84 -19.05 26.37
N THR A 14 -3.57 -19.46 26.45
CA THR A 14 -2.42 -18.55 26.40
C THR A 14 -2.26 -18.03 24.96
N LEU A 15 -2.56 -16.75 24.76
CA LEU A 15 -2.35 -16.05 23.49
C LEU A 15 -0.86 -15.74 23.32
N LEU A 16 -0.21 -16.40 22.35
CA LEU A 16 1.20 -16.18 22.02
C LEU A 16 1.32 -14.97 21.06
N LEU A 17 1.73 -13.81 21.59
CA LEU A 17 2.10 -12.63 20.78
C LEU A 17 3.46 -12.86 20.13
N ILE A 18 3.46 -13.14 18.82
CA ILE A 18 4.68 -13.14 18.01
C ILE A 18 5.05 -11.67 17.76
N MET A 19 6.00 -11.16 18.53
CA MET A 19 6.65 -9.88 18.26
C MET A 19 7.54 -10.06 17.01
N SER A 20 7.06 -9.61 15.85
CA SER A 20 7.88 -9.52 14.63
C SER A 20 9.03 -8.53 14.87
N GLN A 21 10.24 -9.05 14.95
CA GLN A 21 11.47 -8.27 15.08
C GLN A 21 11.80 -7.66 13.71
N ASN A 22 11.58 -6.36 13.54
CA ASN A 22 12.10 -5.61 12.39
C ASN A 22 13.62 -5.49 12.53
N ALA A 23 14.36 -6.37 11.85
CA ALA A 23 15.79 -6.23 11.67
C ALA A 23 16.07 -4.94 10.89
N THR A 24 16.58 -3.91 11.58
CA THR A 24 17.02 -2.66 10.96
C THR A 24 18.47 -2.85 10.56
N ALA A 25 18.73 -3.09 9.27
CA ALA A 25 20.08 -3.13 8.71
C ALA A 25 20.14 -2.29 7.43
N GLY A 26 20.89 -1.17 7.48
CA GLY A 26 21.27 -0.37 6.31
C GLY A 26 21.24 1.13 6.56
N GLY A 27 22.36 1.71 7.03
CA GLY A 27 22.50 3.09 7.52
C GLY A 27 22.32 4.26 6.54
N ASP A 28 21.72 4.08 5.37
CA ASP A 28 21.41 5.19 4.43
C ASP A 28 20.18 4.90 3.56
N ARG A 29 19.31 3.97 4.01
CA ARG A 29 18.13 3.59 3.26
C ARG A 29 16.89 4.07 4.00
N VAL A 30 16.17 5.01 3.39
CA VAL A 30 14.79 5.29 3.79
C VAL A 30 13.90 4.38 2.97
N ARG A 31 13.02 3.63 3.62
CA ARG A 31 11.96 2.88 2.95
C ARG A 31 10.68 3.13 3.72
N LEU A 32 9.69 3.68 3.02
CA LEU A 32 8.37 3.93 3.56
C LEU A 32 7.36 3.24 2.66
N GLN A 33 6.33 2.66 3.25
CA GLN A 33 5.30 1.95 2.49
C GLN A 33 3.94 2.12 3.15
N CYS A 34 2.89 1.99 2.36
CA CYS A 34 1.52 1.92 2.85
C CYS A 34 0.64 1.15 1.88
N SER A 35 -0.48 0.67 2.40
CA SER A 35 -1.52 0.02 1.62
C SER A 35 -2.89 0.40 2.17
N ALA A 36 -3.91 0.27 1.33
CA ALA A 36 -5.30 0.46 1.71
C ALA A 36 -6.20 -0.54 0.97
N LEU A 37 -7.27 -0.93 1.64
CA LEU A 37 -8.37 -1.71 1.06
C LEU A 37 -9.60 -0.81 1.01
N GLY A 38 -10.27 -0.81 -0.13
CA GLY A 38 -11.53 -0.12 -0.35
C GLY A 38 -12.72 -1.08 -0.36
N VAL A 39 -13.88 -0.54 -0.74
CA VAL A 39 -15.10 -1.33 -0.89
C VAL A 39 -15.04 -2.19 -2.15
N ASN A 40 -15.81 -3.28 -2.20
CA ASN A 40 -15.94 -4.14 -3.38
C ASN A 40 -14.61 -4.71 -3.90
N ASP A 41 -13.69 -5.04 -2.99
CA ASP A 41 -12.42 -5.68 -3.32
C ASP A 41 -11.53 -4.82 -4.24
N THR A 42 -11.31 -3.58 -3.81
CA THR A 42 -10.28 -2.68 -4.36
C THR A 42 -9.11 -2.59 -3.40
N SER A 43 -7.90 -2.50 -3.91
CA SER A 43 -6.70 -2.29 -3.11
C SER A 43 -5.77 -1.27 -3.76
N MET A 44 -4.93 -0.66 -2.95
CA MET A 44 -3.77 0.09 -3.42
C MET A 44 -2.56 -0.16 -2.52
N ASP A 45 -1.38 -0.09 -3.13
CA ASP A 45 -0.11 -0.11 -2.43
C ASP A 45 0.75 1.06 -2.91
N ALA A 46 1.57 1.61 -2.02
CA ALA A 46 2.55 2.62 -2.37
C ALA A 46 3.85 2.40 -1.59
N ARG A 47 4.97 2.68 -2.27
CA ARG A 47 6.31 2.53 -1.70
C ARG A 47 7.19 3.68 -2.15
N TYR A 48 7.87 4.29 -1.18
CA TYR A 48 8.97 5.21 -1.42
C TYR A 48 10.26 4.60 -0.89
N GLU A 49 11.32 4.68 -1.68
CA GLU A 49 12.64 4.23 -1.29
C GLU A 49 13.70 5.24 -1.69
N GLU A 50 14.52 5.64 -0.73
CA GLU A 50 15.67 6.49 -0.94
C GLU A 50 16.92 5.75 -0.50
N ARG A 51 17.90 5.68 -1.39
CA ARG A 51 19.24 5.17 -1.19
C ARG A 51 20.23 6.27 -1.58
N ARG A 52 21.48 6.17 -1.15
CA ARG A 52 22.56 7.12 -1.52
C ARG A 52 22.64 7.48 -3.01
N SER A 53 22.31 6.54 -3.91
CA SER A 53 22.44 6.71 -5.36
C SER A 53 21.15 6.49 -6.13
N ASN A 54 20.02 6.31 -5.45
CA ASN A 54 18.75 6.15 -6.13
C ASN A 54 17.56 6.52 -5.25
N THR A 55 16.59 7.22 -5.84
CA THR A 55 15.25 7.39 -5.29
C THR A 55 14.25 6.67 -6.18
N LYS A 56 13.30 5.97 -5.57
CA LYS A 56 12.22 5.26 -6.28
C LYS A 56 10.89 5.51 -5.58
N PHE A 57 9.84 5.67 -6.37
CA PHE A 57 8.45 5.68 -5.92
C PHE A 57 7.64 4.72 -6.78
N ASP A 58 6.84 3.87 -6.15
CA ASP A 58 5.90 2.97 -6.81
C ASP A 58 4.51 3.16 -6.19
N ALA A 59 3.46 3.15 -7.01
CA ALA A 59 2.08 3.05 -6.58
C ALA A 59 1.32 2.08 -7.48
N SER A 60 0.46 1.24 -6.91
CA SER A 60 -0.34 0.27 -7.64
C SER A 60 -1.80 0.33 -7.20
N PHE A 61 -2.69 -0.11 -8.08
CA PHE A 61 -4.11 -0.27 -7.80
C PHE A 61 -4.65 -1.53 -8.45
N GLU A 62 -5.55 -2.21 -7.75
CA GLU A 62 -6.27 -3.38 -8.25
C GLU A 62 -7.74 -3.32 -7.81
N ALA A 63 -8.62 -3.83 -8.64
CA ALA A 63 -10.05 -3.87 -8.38
C ALA A 63 -10.70 -5.09 -9.02
N ALA A 64 -11.52 -5.80 -8.25
CA ALA A 64 -12.36 -6.89 -8.76
C ALA A 64 -13.41 -6.38 -9.78
N PRO A 65 -13.91 -7.24 -10.69
CA PRO A 65 -14.85 -6.81 -11.74
C PRO A 65 -16.16 -6.19 -11.23
N ALA A 66 -16.57 -6.50 -9.99
CA ALA A 66 -17.76 -5.92 -9.37
C ALA A 66 -17.52 -4.54 -8.71
N ALA A 67 -16.28 -4.05 -8.70
CA ALA A 67 -15.90 -2.80 -8.04
C ALA A 67 -16.33 -1.53 -8.80
N GLY A 68 -16.73 -1.67 -10.07
CA GLY A 68 -17.20 -0.55 -10.90
C GLY A 68 -16.10 0.18 -11.67
N PHE A 69 -14.88 -0.36 -11.67
CA PHE A 69 -13.76 0.12 -12.49
C PHE A 69 -13.68 -0.64 -13.81
N VAL A 70 -13.17 0.01 -14.86
CA VAL A 70 -13.03 -0.61 -16.18
C VAL A 70 -11.62 -0.42 -16.75
N ALA A 71 -11.20 -1.33 -17.62
CA ALA A 71 -9.95 -1.15 -18.36
C ALA A 71 -10.01 0.09 -19.26
N GLY A 72 -8.90 0.82 -19.34
CA GLY A 72 -8.76 2.12 -20.00
C GLY A 72 -9.13 3.31 -19.13
N GLU A 73 -9.72 3.11 -17.95
CA GLU A 73 -9.95 4.18 -16.99
C GLU A 73 -8.62 4.71 -16.42
N GLU A 74 -8.54 6.03 -16.21
CA GLU A 74 -7.36 6.67 -15.63
C GLU A 74 -7.63 7.10 -14.20
N LEU A 75 -6.75 6.68 -13.28
CA LEU A 75 -6.81 7.05 -11.87
C LEU A 75 -5.70 8.04 -11.54
N ASP A 76 -6.06 9.24 -11.08
CA ASP A 76 -5.10 10.23 -10.56
C ASP A 76 -4.27 9.63 -9.41
N VAL A 77 -2.95 9.84 -9.45
CA VAL A 77 -2.06 9.57 -8.33
C VAL A 77 -1.64 10.87 -7.68
N LYS A 78 -2.00 11.04 -6.40
CA LYS A 78 -1.66 12.21 -5.59
C LYS A 78 -0.77 11.83 -4.43
N VAL A 79 0.30 12.58 -4.23
CA VAL A 79 1.26 12.40 -3.13
C VAL A 79 1.34 13.70 -2.35
N GLY A 80 1.11 13.65 -1.04
CA GLY A 80 1.02 14.87 -0.21
C GLY A 80 0.01 15.90 -0.73
N GLY A 81 -1.01 15.47 -1.47
CA GLY A 81 -2.00 16.32 -2.15
C GLY A 81 -1.58 16.87 -3.52
N VAL A 82 -0.35 16.63 -3.97
CA VAL A 82 0.16 17.02 -5.29
C VAL A 82 -0.14 15.93 -6.31
N LEU A 83 -0.76 16.28 -7.45
CA LEU A 83 -0.90 15.38 -8.59
C LEU A 83 0.48 15.10 -9.20
N VAL A 84 0.90 13.84 -9.20
CA VAL A 84 2.21 13.41 -9.70
C VAL A 84 2.11 12.57 -10.98
N GLY A 85 0.94 12.01 -11.28
CA GLY A 85 0.71 11.23 -12.49
C GLY A 85 -0.65 10.54 -12.46
N SER A 86 -0.85 9.55 -13.33
CA SER A 86 -2.04 8.71 -13.39
C SER A 86 -1.68 7.25 -13.63
N ILE A 87 -2.58 6.35 -13.27
CA ILE A 87 -2.53 4.92 -13.60
C ILE A 87 -3.65 4.66 -14.60
N THR A 88 -3.32 4.15 -15.80
CA THR A 88 -4.32 3.61 -16.73
C THR A 88 -4.57 2.15 -16.38
N LEU A 89 -5.82 1.81 -16.05
CA LEU A 89 -6.19 0.44 -15.71
C LEU A 89 -6.16 -0.47 -16.93
N ILE A 90 -5.64 -1.66 -16.76
CA ILE A 90 -5.67 -2.74 -17.75
C ILE A 90 -6.46 -3.92 -17.21
N SER A 91 -6.97 -4.77 -18.11
CA SER A 91 -7.57 -6.04 -17.72
C SER A 91 -6.50 -7.00 -17.22
N LEU A 92 -6.73 -7.61 -16.06
CA LEU A 92 -5.89 -8.65 -15.48
C LEU A 92 -6.55 -10.04 -15.67
N PRO A 93 -5.76 -11.13 -15.63
CA PRO A 93 -6.32 -12.48 -15.61
C PRO A 93 -7.27 -12.67 -14.41
N GLY A 94 -8.46 -13.22 -14.66
CA GLY A 94 -9.50 -13.37 -13.62
C GLY A 94 -10.64 -12.35 -13.74
N GLY A 95 -10.49 -11.32 -14.58
CA GLY A 95 -11.52 -10.31 -14.82
C GLY A 95 -11.34 -9.05 -13.97
N ASP A 96 -10.34 -9.03 -13.10
CA ASP A 96 -9.93 -7.85 -12.35
C ASP A 96 -9.33 -6.78 -13.29
N VAL A 97 -9.22 -5.57 -12.78
CA VAL A 97 -8.50 -4.48 -13.43
C VAL A 97 -7.44 -3.93 -12.49
N GLY A 98 -6.33 -3.48 -13.05
CA GLY A 98 -5.26 -2.89 -12.24
C GLY A 98 -4.22 -2.18 -13.06
N GLY A 99 -3.25 -1.59 -12.38
CA GLY A 99 -2.14 -0.90 -13.02
C GLY A 99 -1.17 -0.32 -12.00
N ASP A 100 -0.03 0.11 -12.51
CA ASP A 100 1.09 0.60 -11.73
C ASP A 100 1.56 1.97 -12.25
N LEU A 101 2.08 2.79 -11.34
CA LEU A 101 2.85 3.98 -11.62
C LEU A 101 4.20 3.86 -10.90
N GLY A 102 5.29 4.12 -11.63
CA GLY A 102 6.65 4.01 -11.11
C GLY A 102 7.49 5.21 -11.51
N PHE A 103 8.16 5.82 -10.53
CA PHE A 103 9.20 6.83 -10.76
C PHE A 103 10.53 6.36 -10.21
N ASP A 104 11.60 6.62 -10.96
CA ASP A 104 12.97 6.29 -10.55
C ASP A 104 13.93 7.43 -10.98
N THR A 105 14.95 7.69 -10.17
CA THR A 105 16.01 8.65 -10.57
C THR A 105 17.02 8.04 -11.55
N ARG A 106 17.03 6.71 -11.68
CA ARG A 106 17.72 6.00 -12.76
C ARG A 106 16.75 5.86 -13.92
N VAL A 107 17.16 6.37 -15.08
CA VAL A 107 16.32 6.45 -16.29
C VAL A 107 16.45 5.16 -17.13
N ASP A 108 16.68 4.02 -16.48
CA ASP A 108 16.83 2.72 -17.13
C ASP A 108 15.47 2.03 -17.32
N ASP A 109 14.62 1.96 -16.29
CA ASP A 109 13.40 1.14 -16.31
C ASP A 109 12.09 1.81 -15.84
N ASN A 110 12.11 3.06 -15.35
CA ASN A 110 10.90 3.78 -14.92
C ASN A 110 10.88 5.23 -15.39
N ASP A 111 9.73 5.86 -15.28
CA ASP A 111 9.58 7.27 -15.59
C ASP A 111 10.41 8.15 -14.65
N PRO A 112 10.95 9.29 -15.12
CA PRO A 112 11.61 10.23 -14.23
C PRO A 112 10.59 10.83 -13.26
N PHE A 113 11.05 11.18 -12.06
CA PHE A 113 10.23 11.94 -11.12
C PHE A 113 9.76 13.26 -11.77
N PRO A 114 8.47 13.61 -11.67
CA PRO A 114 7.99 14.90 -12.17
C PRO A 114 8.60 16.04 -11.35
N GLY A 115 8.85 17.18 -11.97
CA GLY A 115 9.56 18.30 -11.32
C GLY A 115 8.83 18.90 -10.10
N ASN A 116 7.54 18.62 -9.95
CA ASN A 116 6.70 19.01 -8.80
C ASN A 116 6.56 17.89 -7.75
N PHE A 117 7.29 16.77 -7.86
CA PHE A 117 7.17 15.68 -6.91
C PHE A 117 7.48 16.16 -5.47
N PRO A 118 6.58 15.95 -4.51
CA PRO A 118 6.73 16.50 -3.18
C PRO A 118 7.82 15.78 -2.39
N LYS A 119 8.36 16.46 -1.37
CA LYS A 119 9.22 15.82 -0.38
C LYS A 119 8.43 14.76 0.39
N ILE A 120 8.96 13.54 0.41
CA ILE A 120 8.37 12.44 1.19
C ILE A 120 8.94 12.41 2.60
N ILE A 121 8.04 12.30 3.57
CA ILE A 121 8.33 11.97 4.97
C ILE A 121 7.34 10.91 5.48
N LYS A 122 7.63 10.30 6.62
CA LYS A 122 6.64 9.47 7.33
C LYS A 122 5.35 10.26 7.56
N GLY A 123 4.20 9.63 7.32
CA GLY A 123 2.88 10.24 7.37
C GLY A 123 2.43 10.92 6.07
N THR A 124 3.28 10.98 5.03
CA THR A 124 2.87 11.54 3.73
C THR A 124 1.74 10.71 3.14
N SER A 125 0.63 11.36 2.80
CA SER A 125 -0.53 10.72 2.16
C SER A 125 -0.22 10.36 0.71
N VAL A 126 -0.66 9.19 0.29
CA VAL A 126 -0.72 8.77 -1.11
C VAL A 126 -2.17 8.43 -1.43
N MET A 127 -2.67 8.90 -2.56
CA MET A 127 -4.00 8.59 -3.07
C MET A 127 -3.89 8.07 -4.50
N VAL A 128 -4.63 7.01 -4.81
CA VAL A 128 -4.87 6.53 -6.17
C VAL A 128 -6.39 6.57 -6.40
N GLY A 129 -6.84 7.46 -7.27
CA GLY A 129 -8.25 7.81 -7.37
C GLY A 129 -8.80 8.29 -6.02
N ASN A 130 -9.77 7.54 -5.47
CA ASN A 130 -10.39 7.84 -4.18
C ASN A 130 -9.85 7.01 -3.00
N LEU A 131 -8.96 6.04 -3.26
CA LEU A 131 -8.36 5.22 -2.22
C LEU A 131 -7.04 5.84 -1.76
N GLY A 132 -6.76 5.82 -0.46
CA GLY A 132 -5.54 6.45 0.05
C GLY A 132 -5.01 5.82 1.33
N CYS A 133 -3.70 5.96 1.50
CA CYS A 133 -2.94 5.51 2.66
C CYS A 133 -1.87 6.52 3.05
N ALA A 134 -1.20 6.31 4.19
CA ALA A 134 -0.11 7.16 4.66
C ALA A 134 1.18 6.35 4.81
N LEU A 135 2.27 6.82 4.19
CA LEU A 135 3.58 6.16 4.17
C LEU A 135 4.17 6.05 5.58
N ASN A 136 4.58 4.84 6.00
CA ASN A 136 5.04 4.57 7.36
C ASN A 136 6.34 3.76 7.47
#